data_AF-A0A973PE23-F1
#
_entry.id   AF-A0A973PE23-F1
#
_cell.length_a   1.000
_cell.length_b   1.000
_cell.length_c   1.000
_cell.angle_alpha   90.00
_cell.angle_beta   90.00
_cell.angle_gamma   90.00
#
_symmetry.space_group_name_H-M   'P 1'
#
loop_
_entity.id
_entity.type
_entity.pdbx_description
1 polymer ?
#
loop_
_entity_poly.entity_id
_entity_poly.type
_entity_poly.pdbx_seq_one_letter_code
_entity_poly.pdbx_strand_id
1 'polypeptide(L)' 'DLIVFLDEGRVVESGTLAELLALDGRFAGYWRRREQAGEWTLTP' A
#
# COMPACT_ATOMS: atom_id res chain seq x y z
N ASP A 1 0.04 -13.15 5.49
CA ASP A 1 0.04 -11.68 5.46
C ASP A 1 -0.87 -11.25 4.32
N LEU A 2 -2.06 -10.71 4.62
CA LEU A 2 -3.07 -10.34 3.63
C LEU A 2 -3.36 -8.85 3.77
N ILE A 3 -3.14 -8.11 2.70
CA ILE A 3 -3.40 -6.68 2.63
C ILE A 3 -4.69 -6.48 1.85
N VAL A 4 -5.59 -5.67 2.42
CA VAL A 4 -6.86 -5.30 1.80
C VAL A 4 -6.89 -3.79 1.67
N PHE A 5 -6.92 -3.30 0.44
CA PHE A 5 -7.04 -1.89 0.12
C PHE A 5 -8.52 -1.53 -0.01
N LEU A 6 -8.96 -0.58 0.82
CA LEU A 6 -10.33 -0.10 0.89
C LEU A 6 -10.36 1.33 0.33
N ASP A 7 -11.23 1.58 -0.65
CA ASP A 7 -11.49 2.91 -1.20
C ASP A 7 -13.00 3.16 -1.15
N GLU A 8 -13.41 4.29 -0.57
CA GLU A 8 -14.81 4.67 -0.37
C GLU A 8 -15.70 3.57 0.25
N GLY A 9 -15.13 2.77 1.15
CA GLY A 9 -15.86 1.68 1.82
C GLY A 9 -16.04 0.41 1.00
N ARG A 10 -15.37 0.30 -0.16
CA ARG A 10 -15.31 -0.93 -0.97
C ARG A 10 -13.89 -1.46 -1.02
N VAL A 11 -13.77 -2.80 -1.04
CA VAL A 11 -12.49 -3.46 -1.29
C VAL A 11 -12.18 -3.28 -2.77
N VAL A 12 -11.11 -2.52 -3.05
CA VAL A 12 -10.66 -2.25 -4.42
C VAL A 12 -9.54 -3.19 -4.84
N GLU A 13 -8.66 -3.58 -3.91
CA GLU A 13 -7.61 -4.57 -4.15
C GLU A 13 -7.37 -5.40 -2.88
N SER A 14 -7.14 -6.70 -3.02
CA SER A 14 -6.81 -7.57 -1.89
C SER A 14 -5.83 -8.63 -2.33
N GLY A 15 -4.74 -8.80 -1.59
CA GLY A 15 -3.68 -9.74 -1.93
C GLY A 15 -2.52 -9.66 -0.96
N THR A 16 -1.47 -10.41 -1.26
CA THR A 16 -0.20 -10.27 -0.52
C THR A 16 0.55 -9.02 -0.97
N LEU A 17 1.43 -8.47 -0.12
CA LEU A 17 2.24 -7.29 -0.48
C LEU A 17 3.01 -7.50 -1.79
N ALA A 18 3.58 -8.70 -1.99
CA ALA A 18 4.33 -9.05 -3.19
C ALA A 18 3.46 -9.04 -4.45
N GLU A 19 2.23 -9.56 -4.37
CA GLU A 19 1.30 -9.54 -5.51
C GLU A 19 0.80 -8.13 -5.80
N LEU A 20 0.44 -7.35 -4.78
CA LEU A 20 -0.01 -5.97 -4.97
C LEU A 20 1.10 -5.05 -5.51
N LEU A 21 2.37 -5.31 -5.16
CA LEU A 21 3.53 -4.64 -5.76
C LEU A 21 3.80 -5.10 -7.19
N ALA A 22 3.67 -6.40 -7.48
CA ALA A 22 3.88 -6.96 -8.81
C ALA A 22 2.82 -6.51 -9.83
N LEU A 23 1.59 -6.24 -9.36
CA LEU A 23 0.51 -5.73 -10.19
C LEU A 23 0.68 -4.26 -10.60
N ASP A 24 1.68 -3.53 -10.04
CA ASP A 24 1.92 -2.08 -10.19
C ASP A 24 0.61 -1.27 -10.19
N GLY A 25 -0.32 -1.72 -9.33
CA GLY A 25 -1.71 -1.27 -9.31
C GLY A 25 -1.89 0.05 -8.55
N ARG A 26 -3.15 0.36 -8.22
CA ARG A 26 -3.48 1.56 -7.45
C ARG A 26 -2.87 1.51 -6.05
N PHE A 27 -2.73 0.30 -5.50
CA PHE A 27 -1.96 0.04 -4.29
C PHE A 27 -0.48 0.44 -4.40
N ALA A 28 0.22 0.09 -5.49
CA ALA A 28 1.64 0.39 -5.66
C ALA A 28 1.90 1.91 -5.76
N GLY A 29 1.04 2.63 -6.49
CA GLY A 29 1.08 4.09 -6.55
C GLY A 29 0.78 4.77 -5.21
N TYR A 30 -0.13 4.21 -4.43
CA TYR A 30 -0.41 4.66 -3.06
C TYR A 30 0.76 4.37 -2.11
N TRP A 31 1.35 3.17 -2.19
CA TRP A 31 2.48 2.73 -1.39
C TRP A 31 3.72 3.60 -1.63
N ARG A 32 4.11 3.83 -2.89
CA ARG A 32 5.23 4.72 -3.25
C ARG A 32 5.05 6.13 -2.70
N ARG A 33 3.82 6.65 -2.70
CA ARG A 33 3.50 7.98 -2.18
C ARG A 33 3.60 8.03 -0.65
N ARG A 34 3.24 6.95 0.04
CA ARG A 34 3.38 6.82 1.50
C ARG A 34 4.81 6.57 1.93
N GLU A 35 5.61 5.80 1.21
CA GLU A 35 7.03 5.62 1.54
C GLU A 35 7.78 6.95 1.50
N GLN A 36 7.48 7.83 0.54
CA GLN A 36 8.07 9.19 0.53
C GLN A 36 7.61 10.08 1.69
N ALA A 37 6.44 9.80 2.28
CA ALA A 37 5.94 10.50 3.45
C ALA A 37 6.30 9.80 4.78
N GLY A 38 6.88 8.60 4.72
CA GLY A 38 7.15 7.72 5.86
C GLY A 38 8.53 7.90 6.48
N GLU A 39 9.38 8.76 5.92
CA GLU A 39 10.66 9.13 6.54
C GLU A 39 10.44 10.16 7.67
N TRP A 40 9.54 9.84 8.60
CA TRP A 40 9.61 10.35 9.97
C TRP A 40 10.24 9.26 10.82
N THR A 41 11.57 9.21 10.75
CA THR A 41 12.37 8.45 11.71
C THR A 41 12.15 9.06 13.09
N LEU A 42 11.31 8.42 13.90
CA LEU A 42 11.39 8.57 15.36
C LEU A 42 12.70 7.94 15.79
N THR A 43 13.79 8.71 15.65
CA THR A 43 15.05 8.44 16.34
C THR A 43 14.79 8.60 17.86
N PRO A 44 15.44 7.75 18.68
CA PRO A 44 14.88 7.05 19.83
C PRO A 44 14.45 7.92 21.03
#